data_AF-A0A504JMY7-F1
#
_entry.id   AF-A0A504JMY7-F1
#
_cell.length_a   1.000
_cell.length_b   1.000
_cell.length_c   1.000
_cell.angle_alpha   90.00
_cell.angle_beta   90.00
_cell.angle_gamma   90.00
#
_symmetry.space_group_name_H-M   'P 1'
#
loop_
_entity.id
_entity.type
_entity.pdbx_description
1 polymer ?
#
loop_
_entity_poly.entity_id
_entity_poly.type
_entity_poly.pdbx_seq_one_letter_code
_entity_poly.pdbx_strand_id
1 'polypeptide(L)'
;MNTTFFNILYFVLPLVTAVLVMKFIFKLNINILLPSAIMLILFVIATICSPFTSQKFETELFVIFCVLQLLALTGGILLMSKQEILWKQFFISLPFQLFYWLQLFYYGGLQFTHKF
;
A
#
# COMPACT_ATOMS: atom_id res chain seq x y z
N MET A 1 -6.88 16.77 13.80
CA MET A 1 -7.89 15.73 13.45
C MET A 1 -8.27 15.73 11.96
N ASN A 2 -8.39 16.89 11.29
CA ASN A 2 -8.62 16.94 9.83
C ASN A 2 -7.41 16.51 8.96
N THR A 3 -6.18 16.85 9.34
CA THR A 3 -4.98 16.60 8.53
C THR A 3 -4.71 15.11 8.27
N THR A 4 -4.93 14.24 9.26
CA THR A 4 -4.74 12.80 9.12
C THR A 4 -5.73 12.20 8.12
N PHE A 5 -6.98 12.65 8.13
CA PHE A 5 -8.01 12.19 7.20
C PHE A 5 -7.69 12.61 5.76
N PHE A 6 -7.28 13.86 5.55
CA PHE A 6 -6.83 14.33 4.24
C PHE A 6 -5.61 13.56 3.74
N ASN A 7 -4.63 13.30 4.61
CA ASN A 7 -3.46 12.49 4.25
C ASN A 7 -3.86 11.07 3.82
N ILE A 8 -4.76 10.41 4.54
CA ILE A 8 -5.27 9.08 4.15
C ILE A 8 -5.98 9.15 2.80
N LEU A 9 -6.78 10.19 2.55
CA LEU A 9 -7.49 10.37 1.27
C LEU A 9 -6.52 10.44 0.08
N TYR A 10 -5.35 11.09 0.24
CA TYR A 10 -4.30 11.14 -0.78
C TYR A 10 -3.71 9.77 -1.14
N PHE A 11 -3.85 8.75 -0.27
CA PHE A 11 -3.42 7.37 -0.55
C PHE A 11 -4.57 6.47 -0.98
N VAL A 12 -5.82 6.79 -0.61
CA VAL A 12 -7.00 6.07 -1.09
C VAL A 12 -7.24 6.40 -2.58
N LEU A 13 -7.12 7.68 -2.95
CA LEU A 13 -7.48 8.14 -4.29
C LEU A 13 -6.66 7.49 -5.42
N PRO A 14 -5.31 7.39 -5.33
CA PRO A 14 -4.51 6.69 -6.34
C PRO A 14 -4.87 5.20 -6.47
N LEU A 15 -5.19 4.54 -5.36
CA LEU A 15 -5.63 3.14 -5.37
C LEU A 15 -6.98 2.99 -6.08
N VAL A 16 -7.93 3.88 -5.79
CA VAL A 16 -9.23 3.91 -6.47
C VAL A 16 -9.04 4.16 -7.97
N THR A 17 -8.21 5.12 -8.35
CA THR A 17 -7.88 5.37 -9.76
C THR A 17 -7.25 4.15 -10.42
N ALA A 18 -6.32 3.46 -9.75
CA ALA A 18 -5.75 2.21 -10.24
C ALA A 18 -6.83 1.14 -10.42
N VAL A 19 -7.74 0.95 -9.46
CA VAL A 19 -8.88 0.02 -9.59
C VAL A 19 -9.73 0.35 -10.82
N LEU A 20 -10.08 1.62 -11.02
CA LEU A 20 -10.88 2.07 -12.15
C LEU A 20 -10.16 1.79 -13.48
N VAL A 21 -8.88 2.16 -13.60
CA VAL A 21 -8.07 1.94 -14.81
C VAL A 21 -7.95 0.45 -15.11
N MET A 22 -7.61 -0.37 -14.12
CA MET A 22 -7.47 -1.82 -14.29
C MET A 22 -8.78 -2.49 -14.70
N LYS A 23 -9.89 -2.12 -14.07
CA LYS A 23 -11.19 -2.74 -14.31
C LYS A 23 -11.80 -2.30 -15.64
N PHE A 24 -11.76 -1.01 -15.95
CA PHE A 24 -12.50 -0.46 -17.09
C PHE A 24 -11.66 -0.34 -18.37
N ILE A 25 -10.37 0.00 -18.26
CA ILE A 25 -9.49 0.13 -19.43
C ILE A 25 -8.87 -1.23 -19.77
N PHE A 26 -8.24 -1.88 -18.80
CA PHE A 26 -7.52 -3.14 -19.03
C PHE A 26 -8.38 -4.40 -18.83
N LYS A 27 -9.62 -4.25 -18.35
CA LYS A 27 -10.57 -5.36 -18.10
C LYS A 27 -9.97 -6.49 -17.24
N LEU A 28 -9.14 -6.11 -16.26
CA LEU A 28 -8.47 -7.05 -15.36
C LEU A 28 -9.34 -7.40 -14.16
N ASN A 29 -9.05 -8.56 -13.57
CA ASN A 29 -9.62 -8.92 -12.28
C ASN A 29 -9.06 -7.99 -11.19
N ILE A 30 -9.93 -7.26 -10.52
CA ILE A 30 -9.56 -6.32 -9.45
C ILE A 30 -8.90 -6.99 -8.25
N ASN A 31 -9.09 -8.31 -8.06
CA ASN A 31 -8.44 -9.08 -7.00
C ASN A 31 -6.91 -9.01 -7.11
N ILE A 32 -6.39 -8.69 -8.29
CA ILE A 32 -4.96 -8.47 -8.50
C ILE A 32 -4.43 -7.32 -7.62
N LEU A 33 -5.25 -6.32 -7.30
CA LEU A 33 -4.88 -5.18 -6.44
C LEU A 33 -5.04 -5.48 -4.95
N LEU A 34 -5.46 -6.69 -4.56
CA LEU A 34 -5.67 -7.06 -3.16
C LEU A 34 -4.44 -6.79 -2.27
N PRO A 35 -3.19 -7.09 -2.69
CA PRO A 35 -2.02 -6.78 -1.87
C PRO A 35 -1.87 -5.27 -1.64
N SER A 36 -2.17 -4.44 -2.64
CA SER A 36 -2.16 -2.98 -2.51
C SER A 36 -3.22 -2.46 -1.54
N ALA A 37 -4.39 -3.08 -1.49
CA ALA A 37 -5.43 -2.75 -0.52
C ALA A 37 -5.01 -3.12 0.91
N ILE A 38 -4.41 -4.30 1.12
CA ILE A 38 -3.88 -4.72 2.43
C ILE A 38 -2.82 -3.74 2.91
N MET A 39 -1.94 -3.30 2.01
CA MET A 39 -0.88 -2.34 2.29
C MET A 39 -1.41 -0.98 2.73
N LEU A 40 -2.47 -0.49 2.08
CA LEU A 40 -3.15 0.73 2.50
C LEU A 40 -3.73 0.59 3.91
N ILE A 41 -4.38 -0.53 4.22
CA ILE A 41 -4.95 -0.78 5.55
C ILE A 41 -3.83 -0.76 6.62
N LEU A 42 -2.72 -1.45 6.36
CA LEU A 42 -1.56 -1.44 7.26
C LEU A 42 -1.00 -0.03 7.46
N PHE A 43 -0.90 0.75 6.38
CA PHE A 43 -0.44 2.14 6.44
C PHE A 43 -1.38 3.03 7.27
N VAL A 44 -2.70 2.87 7.12
CA VAL A 44 -3.71 3.60 7.90
C VAL A 44 -3.58 3.24 9.38
N ILE A 45 -3.46 1.96 9.72
CA ILE A 45 -3.27 1.51 11.11
C ILE A 45 -2.00 2.13 11.69
N ALA A 46 -0.87 2.01 11.00
CA ALA A 46 0.40 2.57 11.46
C ALA A 46 0.33 4.09 11.63
N THR A 47 -0.36 4.79 10.71
CA THR A 47 -0.60 6.24 10.77
C THR A 47 -1.43 6.63 11.99
N ILE A 48 -2.49 5.88 12.29
CA ILE A 48 -3.34 6.12 13.47
C ILE A 48 -2.60 5.81 14.77
N CYS A 49 -1.73 4.79 14.78
CA CYS A 49 -0.93 4.41 15.95
C CYS A 49 0.28 5.33 16.21
N SER A 50 0.79 6.00 15.17
CA SER A 50 1.97 6.88 15.25
C SER A 50 1.92 7.96 16.35
N PRO A 51 0.81 8.68 16.59
CA PRO A 51 0.72 9.69 17.66
C PRO A 51 0.75 9.09 19.07
N PHE A 52 0.36 7.82 19.21
CA PHE A 52 0.34 7.11 20.50
C PHE A 52 1.68 6.43 20.82
N THR A 53 2.61 6.43 19.86
CA THR A 53 3.92 5.83 20.00
C THR A 53 4.91 6.91 20.41
N SER A 54 5.71 6.66 21.46
CA SER A 54 6.79 7.57 21.83
C SER A 54 7.82 7.67 20.70
N GLN A 55 8.40 8.85 20.49
CA GLN A 55 9.43 9.11 19.46
C GLN A 55 10.56 8.08 19.41
N LYS A 56 10.93 7.50 20.56
CA LYS A 56 11.96 6.46 20.66
C LYS A 56 11.64 5.18 19.86
N PHE A 57 10.37 4.84 19.67
CA PHE A 57 9.92 3.62 19.00
C PHE A 57 9.36 3.86 17.59
N GLU A 58 9.36 5.10 17.09
CA GLU A 58 8.81 5.40 15.75
C GLU A 58 9.64 4.76 14.63
N THR A 59 10.97 4.75 14.78
CA THR A 59 11.87 4.05 13.86
C THR A 59 11.60 2.55 13.86
N GLU A 60 11.32 1.95 15.02
CA GLU A 60 10.95 0.53 15.12
C GLU A 60 9.60 0.26 14.44
N LEU A 61 8.63 1.16 14.60
CA LEU A 61 7.34 1.08 13.91
C LEU A 61 7.48 1.17 12.39
N PHE A 62 8.38 2.02 11.90
CA PHE A 62 8.72 2.09 10.48
C PHE A 62 9.39 0.81 9.97
N VAL A 63 10.32 0.23 10.75
CA VAL A 63 10.96 -1.05 10.41
C VAL A 63 9.92 -2.17 10.35
N ILE A 64 9.01 -2.24 11.33
CA ILE A 64 7.91 -3.22 11.34
C ILE A 64 7.02 -3.02 10.12
N PHE A 65 6.68 -1.77 9.79
CA PHE A 65 5.91 -1.44 8.58
C PHE A 65 6.62 -1.94 7.32
N CYS A 66 7.92 -1.69 7.17
CA CYS A 66 8.73 -2.17 6.04
C CYS A 66 8.77 -3.70 5.94
N VAL A 67 8.91 -4.41 7.06
CA VAL A 67 8.86 -5.88 7.09
C VAL A 67 7.49 -6.38 6.66
N LEU A 68 6.42 -5.79 7.17
CA LEU A 68 5.04 -6.12 6.76
C LEU A 68 4.80 -5.84 5.28
N GLN A 69 5.40 -4.76 4.74
CA GLN A 69 5.33 -4.48 3.30
C GLN A 69 5.94 -5.59 2.45
N LEU A 70 7.14 -6.04 2.81
CA LEU A 70 7.83 -7.14 2.14
C LEU A 70 7.03 -8.44 2.21
N LEU A 71 6.44 -8.75 3.36
CA LEU A 71 5.61 -9.93 3.55
C LEU A 71 4.31 -9.84 2.72
N ALA A 72 3.65 -8.68 2.69
CA ALA A 72 2.44 -8.46 1.90
C ALA A 72 2.73 -8.56 0.38
N LEU A 73 3.88 -8.04 -0.08
CA LEU A 73 4.36 -8.22 -1.45
C LEU A 73 4.53 -9.69 -1.80
N THR A 74 5.32 -10.40 -0.98
CA THR A 74 5.68 -11.79 -1.24
C THR A 74 4.45 -12.70 -1.18
N GLY A 75 3.59 -12.48 -0.17
CA GLY A 75 2.30 -13.16 -0.02
C GLY A 75 1.34 -12.83 -1.16
N GLY A 76 1.33 -11.59 -1.63
CA GLY A 76 0.55 -11.16 -2.79
C GLY A 76 0.95 -11.89 -4.07
N ILE A 77 2.25 -11.97 -4.37
CA ILE A 77 2.77 -12.73 -5.51
C ILE A 77 2.39 -14.22 -5.39
N LEU A 78 2.58 -14.81 -4.22
CA LEU A 78 2.23 -16.22 -3.98
C LEU A 78 0.73 -16.48 -4.16
N LEU A 79 -0.13 -15.62 -3.61
CA LEU A 79 -1.58 -15.73 -3.77
C LEU A 79 -1.98 -15.61 -5.24
N MET A 80 -1.40 -14.66 -5.98
CA MET A 80 -1.68 -14.50 -7.41
C MET A 80 -1.21 -15.69 -8.25
N SER A 81 -0.06 -16.28 -7.90
CA SER A 81 0.42 -17.51 -8.57
C SER A 81 -0.51 -18.71 -8.37
N LYS A 82 -1.27 -18.73 -7.26
CA LYS A 82 -2.26 -19.78 -6.97
C LYS A 82 -3.65 -19.50 -7.54
N GLN A 83 -3.97 -18.25 -7.86
CA GLN A 83 -5.31 -17.84 -8.35
C GLN A 83 -5.47 -17.95 -9.87
N GLU A 84 -4.58 -18.65 -10.58
CA GLU A 84 -4.61 -18.80 -12.05
C GLU A 84 -4.74 -17.47 -12.82
N ILE A 85 -4.26 -16.37 -12.21
CA ILE A 85 -4.22 -15.09 -12.89
C ILE A 85 -3.23 -15.22 -14.05
N LEU A 86 -3.72 -15.05 -15.28
CA LEU A 86 -2.89 -15.05 -16.48
C LEU A 86 -1.69 -14.12 -16.24
N TRP A 87 -0.47 -14.62 -16.39
CA TRP A 87 0.78 -13.86 -16.18
C TRP A 87 0.76 -12.50 -16.88
N LYS A 88 0.11 -12.41 -18.05
CA LYS A 88 -0.12 -11.15 -18.77
C LYS A 88 -0.85 -10.09 -17.93
N GLN A 89 -1.91 -10.47 -17.21
CA GLN A 89 -2.66 -9.58 -16.33
C GLN A 89 -1.81 -9.13 -15.15
N PHE A 90 -1.00 -10.04 -14.59
CA PHE A 90 -0.05 -9.73 -13.54
C PHE A 90 0.97 -8.69 -13.98
N PHE A 91 1.63 -8.89 -15.11
CA PHE A 91 2.63 -7.94 -15.62
C PHE A 91 2.04 -6.59 -15.99
N ILE A 92 0.80 -6.53 -16.51
CA ILE A 92 0.11 -5.26 -16.73
C ILE A 92 -0.20 -4.58 -15.40
N SER A 93 -0.51 -5.35 -14.36
CA SER A 93 -0.87 -4.80 -13.06
C SER A 93 0.32 -4.29 -12.24
N LEU A 94 1.49 -4.89 -12.46
CA LEU A 94 2.70 -4.68 -11.68
C LEU A 94 3.15 -3.20 -11.61
N PRO A 95 3.18 -2.42 -12.70
CA PRO A 95 3.59 -1.02 -12.66
C PRO A 95 2.69 -0.17 -11.74
N PHE A 96 1.39 -0.42 -11.75
CA PHE A 96 0.45 0.32 -10.90
C PHE A 96 0.60 -0.06 -9.44
N GLN A 97 0.86 -1.34 -9.14
CA GLN A 97 1.13 -1.79 -7.77
C GLN A 97 2.44 -1.22 -7.25
N LEU A 98 3.52 -1.32 -8.04
CA LEU A 98 4.82 -0.78 -7.67
C LEU A 98 4.78 0.73 -7.48
N PHE A 99 4.11 1.46 -8.37
CA PHE A 99 3.94 2.90 -8.23
C PHE A 99 3.20 3.25 -6.94
N TYR A 100 2.10 2.54 -6.66
CA TYR A 100 1.33 2.74 -5.44
C TYR A 100 2.15 2.45 -4.17
N TRP A 101 2.96 1.41 -4.19
CA TRP A 101 3.75 1.03 -3.02
C TRP A 101 4.95 1.93 -2.81
N LEU A 102 5.60 2.40 -3.88
CA LEU A 102 6.64 3.42 -3.79
C LEU A 102 6.07 4.69 -3.15
N GLN A 103 4.84 5.06 -3.50
CA GLN A 103 4.15 6.18 -2.85
C GLN A 103 3.96 5.91 -1.35
N LEU A 104 3.38 4.76 -0.96
CA LEU A 104 3.21 4.40 0.45
C LEU A 104 4.53 4.35 1.23
N PHE A 105 5.60 3.83 0.61
CA PHE A 105 6.92 3.72 1.23
C PHE A 105 7.56 5.10 1.43
N TYR A 106 7.56 5.94 0.40
CA TYR A 106 8.15 7.28 0.46
C TYR A 106 7.46 8.16 1.50
N TYR A 107 6.13 8.24 1.44
CA TYR A 107 5.38 9.07 2.37
C TYR A 107 5.28 8.46 3.78
N GLY A 108 5.28 7.12 3.89
CA GLY A 108 5.46 6.46 5.18
C GLY A 108 6.80 6.81 5.80
N GLY A 109 7.89 6.73 5.02
CA GLY A 109 9.21 7.17 5.46
C GLY A 109 9.15 8.60 6.01
N LEU A 110 8.67 9.55 5.22
CA LEU A 110 8.52 10.94 5.68
C LEU A 110 7.71 11.06 6.98
N GLN A 111 6.59 10.36 7.09
CA GLN A 111 5.71 10.47 8.25
C GLN A 111 6.30 9.86 9.54
N PHE A 112 7.13 8.82 9.44
CA PHE A 112 7.74 8.14 10.59
C PHE A 112 9.16 8.62 10.90
N THR A 113 9.89 9.18 9.93
CA THR A 113 11.28 9.65 10.13
C THR A 113 11.40 11.17 10.21
N HIS A 114 10.44 11.92 9.67
CA HIS A 114 10.42 13.39 9.66
C HIS A 114 9.05 13.90 10.14
N LYS A 115 8.75 13.74 11.43
CA LYS A 115 7.66 14.49 12.07
C LYS A 115 8.03 15.98 12.07
N PHE A 116 7.46 16.76 11.15
CA PHE A 116 7.42 18.22 11.24
C PHE A 116 6.48 18.67 12.35
#